data_AF-A0A6I1HC65-F1
#
_entry.id   AF-A0A6I1HC65-F1
#
_cell.length_a   1.000
_cell.length_b   1.000
_cell.length_c   1.000
_cell.angle_alpha   90.00
_cell.angle_beta   90.00
_cell.angle_gamma   90.00
#
_symmetry.space_group_name_H-M   'P 1'
#
loop_
_entity.id
_entity.type
_entity.pdbx_description
1 polymer ?
#
loop_
_entity_poly.entity_id
_entity_poly.type
_entity_poly.pdbx_seq_one_letter_code
_entity_poly.pdbx_strand_id
1 'polypeptide(L)'
;MPDITSTAPPGRGAGQYAHPNMMTALLYVEREWQATDHRKFGIGNISLANGTAYGQHSTHKSGLEVDIRPQRKGGLPVPVYWYDKEYDQAAMAKLIAIFRAHASVRRVLFNDTGIPFVTPFKNHDHHFHLELRA
;
A
#
# COMPACT_ATOMS: atom_id res chain seq x y z
N MET A 1 -17.27 -13.94 18.88
CA MET A 1 -17.44 -12.86 17.89
C MET A 1 -16.20 -11.98 17.97
N PRO A 2 -15.42 -11.79 16.90
CA PRO A 2 -14.25 -10.90 16.97
C PRO A 2 -14.72 -9.45 17.11
N ASP A 3 -14.01 -8.72 17.97
CA ASP A 3 -14.24 -7.32 18.28
C ASP A 3 -13.89 -6.45 17.06
N ILE A 4 -14.91 -5.81 16.48
CA ILE A 4 -14.82 -4.96 15.28
C ILE A 4 -14.39 -3.52 15.59
N THR A 5 -14.04 -3.20 16.85
CA THR A 5 -13.66 -1.83 17.28
C THR A 5 -12.16 -1.58 17.28
N SER A 6 -11.34 -2.58 16.95
CA SER A 6 -9.88 -2.46 16.92
C SER A 6 -9.38 -1.64 15.73
N THR A 7 -8.46 -0.70 16.00
CA THR A 7 -7.69 0.07 15.03
C THR A 7 -6.58 -0.75 14.34
N ALA A 8 -6.36 -1.99 14.76
CA ALA A 8 -5.41 -2.89 14.12
C ALA A 8 -6.00 -3.48 12.82
N PRO A 9 -5.17 -3.81 11.81
CA PRO A 9 -5.62 -4.58 10.66
C PRO A 9 -6.38 -5.83 11.16
N PRO A 10 -7.50 -6.18 10.51
CA PRO A 10 -8.30 -7.31 10.96
C PRO A 10 -7.39 -8.55 10.94
N GLY A 11 -7.24 -9.17 12.12
CA GLY A 11 -6.25 -10.23 12.33
C GLY A 11 -6.39 -11.38 11.33
N ARG A 12 -5.30 -12.14 11.12
CA ARG A 12 -5.25 -13.31 10.23
C ARG A 12 -5.47 -13.00 8.73
N GLY A 13 -5.15 -11.78 8.28
CA GLY A 13 -5.21 -11.43 6.85
C GLY A 13 -6.62 -11.18 6.32
N ALA A 14 -7.59 -10.90 7.20
CA ALA A 14 -8.97 -10.65 6.80
C ALA A 14 -9.14 -9.42 5.88
N GLY A 15 -8.19 -8.48 5.90
CA GLY A 15 -8.17 -7.29 5.06
C GLY A 15 -7.53 -7.51 3.67
N GLN A 16 -7.45 -8.74 3.17
CA GLN A 16 -6.74 -9.09 1.92
C GLN A 16 -7.68 -9.42 0.74
N TYR A 17 -8.95 -9.04 0.80
CA TYR A 17 -9.88 -9.28 -0.31
C TYR A 17 -9.66 -8.22 -1.38
N ALA A 18 -9.23 -8.64 -2.57
CA ALA A 18 -8.87 -7.76 -3.67
C ALA A 18 -9.85 -7.89 -4.83
N HIS A 19 -10.13 -6.77 -5.49
CA HIS A 19 -10.75 -6.79 -6.80
C HIS A 19 -9.76 -7.43 -7.82
N PRO A 20 -10.22 -8.15 -8.86
CA PRO A 20 -9.32 -8.76 -9.86
C PRO A 20 -8.33 -7.76 -10.50
N ASN A 21 -8.75 -6.51 -10.72
CA ASN A 21 -7.86 -5.44 -11.20
C ASN A 21 -6.71 -5.16 -10.23
N MET A 22 -6.98 -5.14 -8.92
CA MET A 22 -5.95 -4.96 -7.90
C MET A 22 -5.00 -6.16 -7.85
N MET A 23 -5.52 -7.39 -7.90
CA MET A 23 -4.68 -8.59 -7.96
C MET A 23 -3.74 -8.56 -9.17
N THR A 24 -4.27 -8.21 -10.34
CA THR A 24 -3.51 -8.12 -11.58
C THR A 24 -2.44 -7.02 -11.49
N ALA A 25 -2.78 -5.86 -10.95
CA ALA A 25 -1.84 -4.76 -10.75
C ALA A 25 -0.71 -5.15 -9.79
N LEU A 26 -1.01 -5.77 -8.65
CA LEU A 26 0.00 -6.20 -7.67
C LEU A 26 0.95 -7.23 -8.26
N LEU A 27 0.44 -8.23 -8.99
CA LEU A 27 1.26 -9.26 -9.64
C LEU A 27 2.17 -8.67 -10.72
N TYR A 28 1.63 -7.77 -11.56
CA TYR A 28 2.42 -7.11 -12.60
C TYR A 28 3.52 -6.24 -11.98
N VAL A 29 3.16 -5.38 -11.02
CA VAL A 29 4.09 -4.44 -10.38
C VAL A 29 5.19 -5.18 -9.64
N GLU A 30 4.87 -6.26 -8.93
CA GLU A 30 5.88 -7.10 -8.27
C GLU A 30 6.85 -7.75 -9.27
N ARG A 31 6.37 -8.16 -10.45
CA ARG A 31 7.25 -8.67 -11.51
C ARG A 31 8.23 -7.60 -11.99
N GLU A 32 7.74 -6.40 -12.31
CA GLU A 32 8.61 -5.30 -12.76
C GLU A 32 9.56 -4.81 -11.66
N TRP A 33 9.07 -4.77 -10.42
CA TRP A 33 9.87 -4.41 -9.25
C TRP A 33 11.06 -5.35 -9.10
N GLN A 34 10.82 -6.65 -9.16
CA GLN A 34 11.84 -7.69 -9.04
C GLN A 34 12.89 -7.68 -10.16
N ALA A 35 12.62 -7.03 -11.30
CA ALA A 35 13.60 -6.83 -12.36
C ALA A 35 14.64 -5.74 -11.99
N THR A 36 14.36 -4.90 -10.99
CA THR A 36 15.22 -3.75 -10.64
C THR A 36 15.59 -3.65 -9.17
N ASP A 37 14.94 -4.42 -8.29
CA ASP A 37 15.21 -4.49 -6.86
C ASP A 37 14.88 -5.91 -6.35
N HIS A 38 15.77 -6.50 -5.56
CA HIS A 38 15.59 -7.87 -5.07
C HIS A 38 14.72 -7.95 -3.81
N ARG A 39 14.44 -6.82 -3.15
CA ARG A 39 13.60 -6.77 -1.94
C ARG A 39 12.15 -6.94 -2.32
N LYS A 40 11.35 -7.55 -1.43
CA LYS A 40 9.89 -7.57 -1.56
C LYS A 40 9.28 -6.27 -1.04
N PHE A 41 8.20 -5.79 -1.64
CA PHE A 41 7.38 -4.76 -1.02
C PHE A 41 6.27 -5.36 -0.17
N GLY A 42 5.94 -4.67 0.94
CA GLY A 42 4.94 -5.14 1.88
C GLY A 42 3.54 -4.72 1.45
N ILE A 43 2.69 -5.68 1.10
CA ILE A 43 1.26 -5.46 0.88
C ILE A 43 0.54 -5.42 2.23
N GLY A 44 -0.15 -4.32 2.49
CA GLY A 44 -0.99 -4.09 3.65
C GLY A 44 -2.47 -4.30 3.32
N ASN A 45 -3.34 -3.54 3.98
CA ASN A 45 -4.79 -3.67 3.88
C ASN A 45 -5.33 -3.38 2.47
N ILE A 46 -6.38 -4.10 2.06
CA ILE A 46 -7.06 -3.97 0.76
C ILE A 46 -8.59 -3.81 0.96
N SER A 47 -9.26 -4.86 1.44
CA SER A 47 -10.67 -4.80 1.86
C SER A 47 -11.05 -6.04 2.68
N LEU A 48 -12.19 -5.96 3.37
CA LEU A 48 -12.85 -7.12 3.96
C LEU A 48 -13.69 -7.86 2.91
N ALA A 49 -13.90 -9.16 3.11
CA ALA A 49 -14.70 -10.01 2.21
C ALA A 49 -16.12 -9.47 1.94
N ASN A 50 -16.71 -8.83 2.94
CA ASN A 50 -18.06 -8.28 2.90
C ASN A 50 -18.08 -6.78 2.52
N GLY A 51 -16.94 -6.18 2.18
CA GLY A 51 -16.82 -4.77 1.80
C GLY A 51 -17.17 -3.77 2.90
N THR A 52 -17.26 -4.19 4.17
CA THR A 52 -17.56 -3.26 5.27
C THR A 52 -16.32 -2.42 5.62
N ALA A 53 -16.54 -1.16 5.99
CA ALA A 53 -15.46 -0.33 6.53
C ALA A 53 -14.94 -0.91 7.86
N TYR A 54 -13.67 -0.70 8.16
CA TYR A 54 -13.04 -1.15 9.40
C TYR A 54 -11.99 -0.16 9.88
N GLY A 55 -12.01 0.13 11.18
CA GLY A 55 -11.05 1.03 11.82
C GLY A 55 -10.89 2.37 11.08
N GLN A 56 -9.63 2.72 10.78
CA GLN A 56 -9.27 3.93 10.04
C GLN A 56 -9.32 3.74 8.50
N HIS A 57 -9.68 2.55 8.01
CA HIS A 57 -9.68 2.18 6.59
C HIS A 57 -11.09 2.30 5.97
N SER A 58 -11.69 3.49 6.06
CA SER A 58 -13.09 3.70 5.65
C SER A 58 -13.32 3.62 4.14
N THR A 59 -12.27 3.77 3.32
CA THR A 59 -12.32 3.66 1.85
C THR A 59 -12.14 2.22 1.35
N HIS A 60 -11.44 1.36 2.11
CA HIS A 60 -11.06 -0.01 1.75
C HIS A 60 -12.23 -1.00 1.70
N LYS A 61 -13.14 -0.80 0.74
CA LYS A 61 -14.41 -1.55 0.62
C LYS A 61 -14.54 -2.33 -0.67
N SER A 62 -13.97 -1.79 -1.75
CA SER A 62 -14.18 -2.31 -3.10
C SER A 62 -13.15 -3.35 -3.52
N GLY A 63 -12.02 -3.39 -2.80
CA GLY A 63 -10.84 -4.13 -3.19
C GLY A 63 -10.01 -3.44 -4.28
N LEU A 64 -10.32 -2.19 -4.63
CA LEU A 64 -9.53 -1.33 -5.53
C LEU A 64 -8.58 -0.39 -4.79
N GLU A 65 -8.63 -0.38 -3.46
CA GLU A 65 -7.71 0.31 -2.58
C GLU A 65 -6.68 -0.66 -1.99
N VAL A 66 -5.44 -0.22 -1.80
CA VAL A 66 -4.41 -0.99 -1.06
C VAL A 66 -3.45 -0.07 -0.32
N ASP A 67 -3.09 -0.45 0.90
CA ASP A 67 -2.00 0.19 1.64
C ASP A 67 -0.71 -0.60 1.39
N ILE A 68 0.38 0.08 1.05
CA ILE A 68 1.68 -0.54 0.79
C ILE A 68 2.72 0.05 1.74
N ARG A 69 3.56 -0.80 2.33
CA ARG A 69 4.58 -0.38 3.30
C ARG A 69 5.73 0.37 2.61
N PRO A 70 6.30 1.40 3.27
CA PRO A 70 7.48 2.07 2.77
C PRO A 70 8.67 1.12 2.68
N GLN A 71 9.53 1.36 1.69
CA GLN A 71 10.72 0.55 1.51
C GLN A 71 11.76 0.87 2.58
N ARG A 72 12.25 -0.19 3.25
CA ARG A 72 13.35 -0.09 4.21
C ARG A 72 14.66 -0.47 3.54
N LYS A 73 15.71 0.30 3.82
CA LYS A 73 17.10 -0.07 3.53
C LYS A 73 17.41 -1.43 4.14
N GLY A 74 18.10 -2.27 3.38
CA GLY A 74 18.44 -3.64 3.77
C GLY A 74 17.30 -4.66 3.66
N GLY A 75 16.06 -4.24 3.35
CA GLY A 75 14.96 -5.17 3.02
C GLY A 75 14.41 -5.99 4.20
N LEU A 76 14.79 -5.68 5.45
CA LEU A 76 14.21 -6.33 6.62
C LEU A 76 12.70 -6.06 6.68
N PRO A 77 11.86 -7.06 7.02
CA PRO A 77 10.41 -6.93 7.07
C PRO A 77 9.93 -6.22 8.36
N VAL A 78 10.52 -5.08 8.67
CA VAL A 78 10.27 -4.27 9.86
C VAL A 78 9.61 -2.94 9.43
N PRO A 79 8.61 -2.43 10.17
CA PRO A 79 8.02 -1.13 9.89
C PRO A 79 9.05 0.00 9.82
N VAL A 80 8.78 0.99 8.97
CA VAL A 80 9.58 2.22 8.84
C VAL A 80 8.66 3.37 8.47
N TYR A 81 8.93 4.56 8.99
CA TYR A 81 8.29 5.82 8.63
C TYR A 81 9.14 6.54 7.58
N TRP A 82 8.52 7.39 6.74
CA TRP A 82 9.26 8.09 5.68
C TRP A 82 10.37 9.03 6.19
N TYR A 83 10.30 9.46 7.45
CA TYR A 83 11.31 10.31 8.08
C TYR A 83 12.41 9.51 8.81
N ASP A 84 12.32 8.17 8.86
CA ASP A 84 13.35 7.34 9.48
C ASP A 84 14.60 7.28 8.60
N LYS A 85 15.79 7.19 9.22
CA LYS A 85 17.06 7.08 8.47
C LYS A 85 17.12 5.79 7.63
N GLU A 86 16.40 4.75 8.03
CA GLU A 86 16.34 3.47 7.33
C GLU A 86 15.32 3.43 6.20
N TYR A 87 14.53 4.49 6.00
CA TYR A 87 13.66 4.60 4.83
C TYR A 87 14.47 4.81 3.54
N ASP A 88 14.04 4.13 2.48
CA ASP A 88 14.62 4.21 1.15
C ASP A 88 13.67 4.97 0.21
N GLN A 89 13.82 6.30 0.21
CA GLN A 89 13.01 7.19 -0.61
C GLN A 89 13.12 6.91 -2.11
N ALA A 90 14.32 6.59 -2.61
CA ALA A 90 14.54 6.32 -4.03
C ALA A 90 13.82 5.04 -4.46
N ALA A 91 13.90 3.98 -3.66
CA ALA A 91 13.17 2.74 -3.89
C ALA A 91 11.65 2.96 -3.84
N MET A 92 11.18 3.75 -2.87
CA MET A 92 9.76 4.09 -2.75
C MET A 92 9.25 4.88 -3.96
N ALA A 93 9.99 5.90 -4.41
CA ALA A 93 9.64 6.68 -5.59
C ALA A 93 9.56 5.81 -6.85
N LYS A 94 10.52 4.89 -7.01
CA LYS A 94 10.55 3.93 -8.13
C LYS A 94 9.33 3.00 -8.08
N LEU A 95 8.99 2.43 -6.92
CA LEU A 95 7.84 1.54 -6.78
C LEU A 95 6.53 2.26 -7.14
N ILE A 96 6.33 3.50 -6.66
CA ILE A 96 5.17 4.32 -7.01
C ILE A 96 5.14 4.62 -8.51
N ALA A 97 6.28 4.88 -9.14
CA ALA A 97 6.37 5.09 -10.57
C ALA A 97 5.95 3.85 -11.37
N ILE A 98 6.36 2.64 -10.95
CA ILE A 98 5.94 1.38 -11.59
C ILE A 98 4.42 1.20 -11.47
N PHE A 99 3.83 1.44 -10.30
CA PHE A 99 2.37 1.42 -10.15
C PHE A 99 1.69 2.38 -11.12
N ARG A 100 2.15 3.63 -11.20
CA ARG A 100 1.56 4.62 -12.11
C ARG A 100 1.74 4.30 -13.59
N ALA A 101 2.83 3.63 -13.96
CA ALA A 101 3.09 3.25 -15.34
C ALA A 101 2.23 2.07 -15.82
N HIS A 102 1.80 1.19 -14.90
CA HIS A 102 1.24 -0.11 -15.26
C HIS A 102 -0.13 -0.42 -14.66
N ALA A 103 -0.63 0.42 -13.75
CA ALA A 103 -1.98 0.31 -13.21
C ALA A 103 -2.78 1.57 -13.51
N SER A 104 -4.11 1.43 -13.60
CA SER A 104 -5.03 2.56 -13.75
C SER A 104 -5.17 3.33 -12.44
N VAL A 105 -4.08 3.93 -11.96
CA VAL A 105 -4.03 4.65 -10.69
C VAL A 105 -4.94 5.87 -10.72
N ARG A 106 -5.84 5.96 -9.76
CA ARG A 106 -6.69 7.12 -9.50
C ARG A 106 -6.00 8.09 -8.55
N ARG A 107 -5.41 7.58 -7.47
CA ARG A 107 -4.79 8.40 -6.41
C ARG A 107 -3.72 7.64 -5.65
N VAL A 108 -2.74 8.40 -5.15
CA VAL A 108 -1.71 7.93 -4.19
C VAL A 108 -1.71 8.89 -3.00
N LEU A 109 -1.97 8.39 -1.79
CA LEU A 109 -1.82 9.18 -0.56
C LEU A 109 -0.55 8.76 0.17
N PHE A 110 0.36 9.70 0.42
CA PHE A 110 1.60 9.46 1.15
C PHE A 110 2.19 10.79 1.62
N ASN A 111 2.80 10.82 2.81
CA ASN A 111 3.30 12.07 3.40
C ASN A 111 4.72 12.45 2.98
N ASP A 112 5.46 11.56 2.30
CA ASP A 112 6.75 11.92 1.70
C ASP A 112 6.56 12.80 0.46
N THR A 113 6.47 14.11 0.67
CA THR A 113 6.29 15.11 -0.41
C THR A 113 7.49 15.25 -1.34
N GLY A 114 8.62 14.58 -1.04
CA GLY A 114 9.75 14.48 -1.96
C GLY A 114 9.48 13.55 -3.14
N ILE A 115 8.44 12.72 -3.06
CA ILE A 115 8.04 11.81 -4.15
C ILE A 115 6.99 12.47 -5.05
N PRO A 116 7.18 12.46 -6.38
CA PRO A 116 6.16 12.97 -7.30
C PRO A 116 4.82 12.22 -7.19
N PHE A 117 3.74 12.95 -7.46
CA PHE A 117 2.38 12.43 -7.60
C PHE A 117 1.70 11.86 -6.35
N VAL A 118 2.29 12.07 -5.17
CA VAL A 118 1.63 11.74 -3.90
C VAL A 118 0.81 12.92 -3.41
N THR A 119 -0.26 12.64 -2.68
CA THR A 119 -1.03 13.65 -1.95
C THR A 119 -0.90 13.38 -0.44
N PRO A 120 -0.37 14.31 0.37
CA PRO A 120 -0.32 14.14 1.82
C PRO A 120 -1.70 13.95 2.42
N PHE A 121 -1.80 13.05 3.40
CA PHE A 121 -3.04 12.80 4.13
C PHE A 121 -2.73 12.33 5.55
N LYS A 122 -3.62 12.66 6.49
CA LYS A 122 -3.43 12.29 7.90
C LYS A 122 -3.15 10.79 8.04
N ASN A 123 -2.16 10.43 8.87
CA ASN A 123 -1.74 9.05 9.17
C ASN A 123 -1.06 8.27 8.03
N HIS A 124 -0.61 8.92 6.95
CA HIS A 124 0.08 8.25 5.83
C HIS A 124 1.61 8.38 5.90
N ASP A 125 2.17 8.29 7.11
CA ASP A 125 3.62 8.38 7.33
C ASP A 125 4.34 7.03 7.23
N HIS A 126 3.61 5.92 7.41
CA HIS A 126 4.14 4.56 7.52
C HIS A 126 3.54 3.59 6.47
N HIS A 127 2.85 4.13 5.47
CA HIS A 127 2.32 3.43 4.30
C HIS A 127 1.90 4.45 3.26
N PHE A 128 1.96 4.08 1.98
CA PHE A 128 1.20 4.82 0.97
C PHE A 128 -0.10 4.08 0.65
N HIS A 129 -1.16 4.84 0.47
CA HIS A 129 -2.46 4.34 0.03
C HIS A 129 -2.58 4.50 -1.48
N LEU A 130 -2.91 3.42 -2.18
CA LEU A 130 -3.15 3.39 -3.60
C LEU A 130 -4.62 3.12 -3.88
N GLU A 131 -5.21 3.91 -4.78
CA GLU A 131 -6.57 3.69 -5.27
C GLU A 131 -6.51 3.50 -6.79
N LEU A 132 -7.08 2.41 -7.28
CA LEU A 132 -7.27 2.16 -8.71
C LEU A 132 -8.61 2.73 -9.20
N ARG A 133 -8.68 3.02 -10.50
CA ARG A 133 -9.94 3.29 -11.18
C ARG A 133 -10.74 1.99 -11.29
N ALA A 134 -12.05 2.09 -11.10
CA ALA A 134 -12.99 1.03 -11.42
C ALA A 134 -13.04 0.78 -12.93
#